data_AF-A0A842R812-F1
#
_entry.id   AF-A0A842R812-F1
#
_cell.length_a   1.000
_cell.length_b   1.000
_cell.length_c   1.000
_cell.angle_alpha   90.00
_cell.angle_beta   90.00
_cell.angle_gamma   90.00
#
_symmetry.space_group_name_H-M   'P 1'
#
loop_
_entity.id
_entity.type
_entity.pdbx_description
1 polymer ?
#
loop_
_entity_poly.entity_id
_entity_poly.type
_entity_poly.pdbx_seq_one_letter_code
_entity_poly.pdbx_strand_id
1 'polypeptide(L)'
;MGSISSSKWLDLVDVFNYIEINGDIDDNIVLQLAEEMNLNHDFSEIKIKSHWHKFKQFSVYNIDDEPFLFIKELWQPEFFREILGIHIGTYFLDKELGVQDYLFGTWRKNRRKEKPILVTPYVRGKKLKGEEHGYMFGLGRQYAYHEVLSLYDVDWRHFIIQQGIVVRIDFGRSFSNLDMPYQGFWDIGYDKKLSQNAEFNRGVRFEMDRIAENIAKNRHHLSFLLDKMRSLESGKNFFIDFDMNIFLDELTFYWNHHVSIPVLEA
;
A
#
# COMPACT_ATOMS: atom_id res chain seq x y z
N MET A 1 -24.47 8.19 31.00
CA MET A 1 -24.94 7.21 30.01
C MET A 1 -25.13 7.93 28.69
N GLY A 2 -24.50 7.45 27.60
CA GLY A 2 -24.83 7.86 26.24
C GLY A 2 -23.72 8.53 25.42
N SER A 3 -22.65 7.80 25.09
CA SER A 3 -22.19 7.76 23.70
C SER A 3 -21.62 6.37 23.44
N ILE A 4 -22.44 5.49 22.89
CA ILE A 4 -21.92 4.31 22.21
C ILE A 4 -21.13 4.90 21.03
N SER A 5 -19.80 4.86 21.12
CA SER A 5 -18.94 5.06 19.96
C SER A 5 -19.34 4.00 18.95
N SER A 6 -20.12 4.42 17.95
CA SER A 6 -20.57 3.56 16.85
C SER A 6 -19.40 3.37 15.89
N SER A 7 -18.31 2.78 16.34
CA SER A 7 -17.14 2.65 15.50
C SER A 7 -17.33 1.45 14.58
N LYS A 8 -17.86 1.71 13.39
CA LYS A 8 -17.89 0.82 12.21
C LYS A 8 -16.48 0.48 11.69
N TRP A 9 -15.47 0.71 12.50
CA TRP A 9 -14.04 0.65 12.21
C TRP A 9 -13.27 -0.13 13.28
N LEU A 10 -13.90 -0.48 14.42
CA LEU A 10 -13.27 -1.17 15.56
C LEU A 10 -12.48 -2.40 15.12
N ASP A 11 -13.03 -3.16 14.18
CA ASP A 11 -12.40 -4.40 13.74
C ASP A 11 -11.17 -4.16 12.84
N LEU A 12 -11.05 -2.98 12.21
CA LEU A 12 -9.89 -2.60 11.39
C LEU A 12 -8.77 -1.94 12.21
N VAL A 13 -9.07 -1.43 13.40
CA VAL A 13 -8.08 -0.88 14.35
C VAL A 13 -7.07 -1.95 14.77
N ASP A 14 -7.53 -3.18 14.94
CA ASP A 14 -6.69 -4.31 15.35
C ASP A 14 -5.87 -4.92 14.20
N VAL A 15 -6.10 -4.49 12.96
CA VAL A 15 -5.54 -5.08 11.74
C VAL A 15 -4.52 -4.16 11.08
N PHE A 16 -4.80 -2.86 11.05
CA PHE A 16 -3.99 -1.86 10.36
C PHE A 16 -3.56 -0.74 11.33
N ASN A 17 -2.55 0.04 10.94
CA ASN A 17 -2.10 1.22 11.70
C ASN A 17 -3.17 2.33 11.66
N TYR A 18 -4.18 2.22 12.53
CA TYR A 18 -5.39 3.02 12.44
C TYR A 18 -5.27 4.41 13.11
N ILE A 19 -5.84 5.45 12.47
CA ILE A 19 -5.97 6.79 13.04
C ILE A 19 -7.33 7.44 12.75
N GLU A 20 -7.86 8.20 13.71
CA GLU A 20 -9.08 9.01 13.54
C GLU A 20 -8.74 10.50 13.55
N ILE A 21 -9.02 11.20 12.45
CA ILE A 21 -8.83 12.65 12.31
C ILE A 21 -10.18 13.36 12.37
N ASN A 22 -10.39 14.08 13.47
CA ASN A 22 -11.59 14.88 13.72
C ASN A 22 -11.30 16.37 13.55
N GLY A 23 -11.77 16.95 12.45
CA GLY A 23 -11.61 18.38 12.16
C GLY A 23 -10.86 18.66 10.87
N ASP A 24 -10.14 19.79 10.86
CA ASP A 24 -9.30 20.20 9.74
C ASP A 24 -7.92 19.54 9.81
N ILE A 25 -7.34 19.25 8.64
CA ILE A 25 -5.94 18.83 8.54
C ILE A 25 -5.12 20.11 8.60
N ASP A 26 -4.67 20.43 9.80
CA ASP A 26 -3.82 21.56 10.16
C ASP A 26 -2.46 21.07 10.68
N ASP A 27 -1.61 22.01 11.10
CA ASP A 27 -0.25 21.73 11.53
C ASP A 27 -0.20 20.77 12.73
N ASN A 28 -1.14 20.87 13.69
CA ASN A 28 -1.19 20.00 14.85
C ASN A 28 -1.51 18.55 14.45
N ILE A 29 -2.48 18.36 13.56
CA ILE A 29 -2.79 17.03 13.02
C ILE A 29 -1.60 16.47 12.25
N VAL A 30 -0.95 17.28 11.42
CA VAL A 30 0.23 16.83 10.66
C VAL A 30 1.37 16.40 11.60
N LEU A 31 1.64 17.16 12.66
CA LEU A 31 2.63 16.83 13.67
C LEU A 31 2.34 15.48 14.32
N GLN A 32 1.09 15.29 14.78
CA GLN A 32 0.66 14.02 15.36
C GLN A 32 0.86 12.86 14.37
N LEU A 33 0.46 13.02 13.11
CA LEU A 33 0.65 11.98 12.08
C LEU A 33 2.14 11.67 11.88
N ALA A 34 3.00 12.69 11.88
CA ALA A 34 4.43 12.49 11.70
C ALA A 34 5.10 11.80 12.90
N GLU A 35 4.65 12.12 14.12
CA GLU A 35 5.09 11.46 15.36
C GLU A 35 4.70 9.97 15.38
N GLU A 36 3.45 9.63 15.04
CA GLU A 36 2.97 8.25 14.97
C GLU A 36 3.78 7.41 13.96
N MET A 37 4.24 8.04 12.87
CA MET A 37 5.08 7.41 11.83
C MET A 37 6.59 7.53 12.10
N ASN A 38 6.98 8.04 13.28
CA ASN A 38 8.37 8.27 13.69
C ASN A 38 9.21 9.03 12.64
N LEU A 39 8.63 10.03 12.00
CA LEU A 39 9.32 10.82 10.98
C LEU A 39 10.22 11.87 11.64
N ASN A 40 11.53 11.76 11.40
CA ASN A 40 12.50 12.75 11.86
C ASN A 40 12.57 13.94 10.89
N HIS A 41 11.80 14.99 11.13
CA HIS A 41 11.85 16.24 10.38
C HIS A 41 11.85 17.48 11.26
N ASP A 42 12.36 18.59 10.74
CA ASP A 42 12.17 19.90 11.35
C ASP A 42 10.74 20.37 11.07
N PHE A 43 9.91 20.37 12.12
CA PHE A 43 8.50 20.74 12.05
C PHE A 43 8.22 22.17 12.53
N SER A 44 9.25 23.03 12.60
CA SER A 44 9.10 24.41 13.07
C SER A 44 8.10 25.23 12.26
N GLU A 45 8.01 25.01 10.94
CA GLU A 45 6.94 25.52 10.08
C GLU A 45 6.50 24.48 9.05
N ILE A 46 5.17 24.30 8.92
CA ILE A 46 4.55 23.32 8.03
C ILE A 46 3.74 24.06 6.96
N LYS A 47 3.89 23.63 5.70
CA LYS A 47 3.05 24.10 4.59
C LYS A 47 2.19 22.94 4.09
N ILE A 48 0.87 23.10 4.13
CA ILE A 48 -0.09 22.10 3.66
C ILE A 48 -0.68 22.55 2.32
N LYS A 49 -0.41 21.81 1.25
CA LYS A 49 -1.01 22.06 -0.07
C LYS A 49 -2.10 21.02 -0.34
N SER A 50 -3.34 21.47 -0.46
CA SER A 50 -4.47 20.61 -0.84
C SER A 50 -4.66 20.60 -2.36
N HIS A 51 -4.80 19.42 -2.94
CA HIS A 51 -5.07 19.23 -4.36
C HIS A 51 -6.36 18.42 -4.54
N TRP A 52 -7.11 18.75 -5.58
CA TRP A 52 -8.30 18.01 -5.99
C TRP A 52 -8.03 17.34 -7.34
N HIS A 53 -7.99 16.02 -7.32
CA HIS A 53 -8.03 15.22 -8.54
C HIS A 53 -9.40 14.54 -8.62
N LYS A 54 -9.46 13.21 -8.62
CA LYS A 54 -10.71 12.46 -8.39
C LYS A 54 -11.16 12.51 -6.92
N PHE A 55 -10.21 12.70 -6.01
CA PHE A 55 -10.39 12.75 -4.56
C PHE A 55 -9.44 13.80 -3.97
N LYS A 56 -9.69 14.17 -2.71
CA LYS A 56 -8.88 15.16 -2.01
C LYS A 56 -7.55 14.54 -1.59
N GLN A 57 -6.48 15.26 -1.86
CA GLN A 57 -5.13 14.89 -1.45
C GLN A 57 -4.46 16.09 -0.77
N PHE A 58 -3.57 15.81 0.17
CA PHE A 58 -2.75 16.81 0.84
C PHE A 58 -1.29 16.40 0.71
N SER A 59 -0.47 17.33 0.24
CA SER A 59 0.98 17.21 0.27
C SER A 59 1.49 18.18 1.32
N VAL A 60 2.29 17.65 2.25
CA VAL A 60 2.81 18.40 3.37
C VAL A 60 4.30 18.63 3.17
N TYR A 61 4.71 19.88 3.35
CA TYR A 61 6.07 20.34 3.15
C TYR A 61 6.60 20.99 4.42
N ASN A 62 7.91 20.89 4.63
CA ASN A 62 8.61 21.65 5.67
C ASN A 62 8.88 23.09 5.21
N ILE A 63 9.60 23.86 6.03
CA ILE A 63 9.97 25.26 5.77
C ILE A 63 10.75 25.43 4.45
N ASP A 64 11.61 24.45 4.13
CA ASP A 64 12.46 24.40 2.95
C ASP A 64 11.71 23.96 1.66
N ASP A 65 10.38 23.86 1.72
CA ASP A 65 9.52 23.33 0.65
C ASP A 65 9.86 21.87 0.26
N GLU A 66 10.47 21.10 1.16
CA GLU A 66 10.67 19.66 0.98
C GLU A 66 9.43 18.88 1.43
N PRO A 67 8.85 18.03 0.56
CA PRO A 67 7.72 17.21 0.95
C PRO A 67 8.15 16.08 1.90
N PHE A 68 7.32 15.78 2.90
CA PHE A 68 7.59 14.70 3.86
C PHE A 68 6.39 13.82 4.18
N LEU A 69 5.15 14.31 4.00
CA LEU A 69 3.94 13.53 4.25
C LEU A 69 2.96 13.67 3.10
N PHE A 70 2.26 12.58 2.79
CA PHE A 70 1.18 12.54 1.82
C PHE A 70 -0.08 11.97 2.46
N ILE A 71 -1.20 12.68 2.33
CA ILE A 71 -2.51 12.26 2.85
C ILE A 71 -3.49 12.16 1.68
N LYS A 72 -4.11 11.00 1.51
CA LYS A 72 -5.02 10.69 0.40
C LYS A 72 -6.37 10.23 0.93
N GLU A 73 -7.46 10.86 0.48
CA GLU A 73 -8.80 10.27 0.60
C GLU A 73 -8.91 9.04 -0.33
N LEU A 74 -9.38 7.92 0.21
CA LEU A 74 -9.50 6.66 -0.53
C LEU A 74 -10.89 6.49 -1.13
N TRP A 75 -10.96 5.80 -2.28
CA TRP A 75 -12.22 5.49 -2.95
C TRP A 75 -12.89 4.27 -2.33
N GLN A 76 -14.16 4.40 -2.00
CA GLN A 76 -15.00 3.27 -1.58
C GLN A 76 -15.61 2.62 -2.83
N PRO A 77 -15.67 1.28 -2.89
CA PRO A 77 -15.36 0.33 -1.82
C PRO A 77 -13.95 -0.29 -1.86
N GLU A 78 -13.18 -0.07 -2.93
CA GLU A 78 -11.91 -0.76 -3.20
C GLU A 78 -10.74 -0.41 -2.26
N PHE A 79 -10.88 0.59 -1.38
CA PHE A 79 -9.78 1.03 -0.51
C PHE A 79 -9.21 -0.10 0.35
N PHE A 80 -10.03 -1.08 0.76
CA PHE A 80 -9.56 -2.16 1.63
C PHE A 80 -8.39 -2.91 0.98
N ARG A 81 -8.51 -3.19 -0.31
CA ARG A 81 -7.45 -3.89 -1.06
C ARG A 81 -6.19 -3.04 -1.18
N GLU A 82 -6.33 -1.73 -1.38
CA GLU A 82 -5.20 -0.79 -1.37
C GLU A 82 -4.46 -0.82 -0.03
N ILE A 83 -5.18 -0.75 1.08
CA ILE A 83 -4.61 -0.78 2.43
C ILE A 83 -3.96 -2.12 2.73
N LEU A 84 -4.61 -3.22 2.36
CA LEU A 84 -4.03 -4.56 2.51
C LEU A 84 -2.75 -4.71 1.68
N GLY A 85 -2.73 -4.18 0.45
CA GLY A 85 -1.55 -4.22 -0.42
C GLY A 85 -0.37 -3.47 0.18
N ILE A 86 -0.62 -2.29 0.76
CA ILE A 86 0.40 -1.53 1.49
C ILE A 86 0.86 -2.28 2.73
N HIS A 87 -0.06 -2.82 3.53
CA HIS A 87 0.27 -3.54 4.75
C HIS A 87 1.15 -4.77 4.46
N ILE A 88 0.74 -5.60 3.49
CA ILE A 88 1.51 -6.77 3.05
C ILE A 88 2.87 -6.35 2.52
N GLY A 89 2.88 -5.33 1.65
CA GLY A 89 4.08 -4.77 1.06
C GLY A 89 5.09 -4.20 2.07
N THR A 90 4.60 -3.63 3.18
CA THR A 90 5.43 -3.00 4.22
C THR A 90 5.99 -4.01 5.21
N TYR A 91 5.18 -5.00 5.62
CA TYR A 91 5.53 -5.88 6.73
C TYR A 91 5.97 -7.30 6.33
N PHE A 92 5.57 -7.78 5.16
CA PHE A 92 5.78 -9.18 4.75
C PHE A 92 6.62 -9.33 3.49
N LEU A 93 6.73 -8.28 2.67
CA LEU A 93 7.58 -8.24 1.48
C LEU A 93 8.83 -7.40 1.72
N ASP A 94 9.49 -6.96 0.66
CA ASP A 94 10.60 -6.02 0.75
C ASP A 94 10.11 -4.58 0.83
N LYS A 95 10.18 -3.99 2.03
CA LYS A 95 9.77 -2.62 2.26
C LYS A 95 10.51 -1.62 1.38
N GLU A 96 11.75 -1.88 0.94
CA GLU A 96 12.50 -0.98 0.05
C GLU A 96 11.80 -0.71 -1.28
N LEU A 97 10.91 -1.61 -1.70
CA LEU A 97 10.18 -1.52 -2.95
C LEU A 97 8.85 -0.78 -2.85
N GLY A 98 8.43 -0.41 -1.64
CA GLY A 98 7.16 0.27 -1.38
C GLY A 98 7.30 1.50 -0.50
N VAL A 99 6.16 1.99 -0.03
CA VAL A 99 6.12 2.98 1.05
C VAL A 99 6.67 2.34 2.33
N GLN A 100 7.53 3.06 3.05
CA GLN A 100 8.23 2.50 4.21
C GLN A 100 7.36 2.37 5.45
N ASP A 101 6.27 3.12 5.49
CA ASP A 101 5.31 3.15 6.58
C ASP A 101 3.98 3.69 6.05
N TYR A 102 2.92 3.51 6.82
CA TYR A 102 1.63 4.10 6.54
C TYR A 102 0.75 4.18 7.79
N LEU A 103 -0.18 5.13 7.77
CA LEU A 103 -1.36 5.12 8.64
C LEU A 103 -2.59 5.01 7.76
N PHE A 104 -3.55 4.21 8.20
CA PHE A 104 -4.87 4.12 7.63
C PHE A 104 -5.88 4.69 8.62
N GLY A 105 -7.01 5.19 8.17
CA GLY A 105 -8.12 5.41 9.07
C GLY A 105 -9.13 6.38 8.50
N THR A 106 -9.65 7.28 9.33
CA THR A 106 -10.76 8.13 8.91
C THR A 106 -10.52 9.61 9.12
N TRP A 107 -11.11 10.40 8.24
CA TRP A 107 -11.12 11.84 8.32
C TRP A 107 -12.55 12.36 8.26
N ARG A 108 -12.88 13.23 9.21
CA ARG A 108 -14.18 13.91 9.29
C ARG A 108 -13.98 15.39 9.56
N LYS A 109 -14.21 16.22 8.54
CA LYS A 109 -14.30 17.68 8.70
C LYS A 109 -15.71 18.08 9.18
N ASN A 110 -15.85 18.49 10.44
CA ASN A 110 -17.12 18.88 11.07
C ASN A 110 -18.17 17.75 11.04
N ARG A 111 -19.47 18.07 10.90
CA ARG A 111 -20.57 17.08 10.79
C ARG A 111 -20.66 16.38 9.41
N ARG A 112 -19.60 16.41 8.59
CA ARG A 112 -19.60 15.76 7.27
C ARG A 112 -19.47 14.25 7.41
N LYS A 113 -19.79 13.54 6.32
CA LYS A 113 -19.60 12.09 6.21
C LYS A 113 -18.12 11.76 6.42
N GLU A 114 -17.87 10.77 7.27
CA GLU A 114 -16.55 10.20 7.51
C GLU A 114 -15.97 9.58 6.22
N LYS A 115 -14.69 9.86 5.97
CA LYS A 115 -13.98 9.43 4.76
C LYS A 115 -12.76 8.59 5.11
N PRO A 116 -12.53 7.45 4.46
CA PRO A 116 -11.30 6.69 4.65
C PRO A 116 -10.13 7.49 4.08
N ILE A 117 -9.02 7.47 4.80
CA ILE A 117 -7.78 8.11 4.40
C ILE A 117 -6.61 7.14 4.52
N LEU A 118 -5.60 7.38 3.69
CA LEU A 118 -4.29 6.78 3.77
C LEU A 118 -3.27 7.90 3.95
N VAL A 119 -2.35 7.72 4.88
CA VAL A 119 -1.21 8.60 5.14
C VAL A 119 0.05 7.81 4.87
N THR A 120 0.97 8.36 4.09
CA THR A 120 2.28 7.74 3.82
C THR A 120 3.39 8.77 3.94
N PRO A 121 4.62 8.37 4.30
CA PRO A 121 5.78 9.23 4.14
C PRO A 121 5.95 9.55 2.66
N TYR A 122 6.39 10.77 2.36
CA TYR A 122 6.67 11.13 0.99
C TYR A 122 7.91 10.40 0.47
N VAL A 123 7.75 9.60 -0.59
CA VAL A 123 8.86 8.90 -1.24
C VAL A 123 9.65 9.89 -2.10
N ARG A 124 10.83 10.29 -1.62
CA ARG A 124 11.72 11.23 -2.33
C ARG A 124 12.45 10.52 -3.46
N GLY A 125 12.41 11.11 -4.66
CA GLY A 125 13.18 10.60 -5.79
C GLY A 125 12.75 11.14 -7.14
N LYS A 126 13.31 10.57 -8.20
CA LYS A 126 12.97 10.93 -9.58
C LYS A 126 11.81 10.05 -10.07
N LYS A 127 10.82 10.62 -10.74
CA LYS A 127 9.79 9.82 -11.41
C LYS A 127 10.44 8.96 -12.48
N LEU A 128 10.13 7.66 -12.48
CA LEU A 128 10.53 6.76 -13.54
C LEU A 128 9.86 7.20 -14.85
N LYS A 129 10.60 7.20 -15.96
CA LYS A 129 10.10 7.55 -17.29
C LYS A 129 10.24 6.36 -18.23
N GLY A 130 9.34 6.26 -19.21
CA GLY A 130 9.14 5.03 -19.99
C GLY A 130 10.25 4.56 -20.92
N GLU A 131 11.40 5.22 -20.92
CA GLU A 131 12.58 4.84 -21.73
C GLU A 131 13.81 4.52 -20.86
N GLU A 132 13.67 4.46 -19.53
CA GLU A 132 14.83 4.28 -18.63
C GLU A 132 15.25 2.81 -18.51
N HIS A 133 15.92 2.31 -19.57
CA HIS A 133 16.49 0.97 -19.64
C HIS A 133 17.56 0.66 -18.58
N GLY A 134 17.99 1.66 -17.79
CA GLY A 134 19.03 1.52 -16.76
C GLY A 134 18.60 0.79 -15.49
N TYR A 135 17.30 0.55 -15.28
CA TYR A 135 16.78 0.01 -14.02
C TYR A 135 16.24 -1.42 -14.11
N MET A 136 16.72 -2.21 -15.08
CA MET A 136 16.21 -3.57 -15.35
C MET A 136 16.15 -4.47 -14.11
N PHE A 137 17.20 -4.46 -13.29
CA PHE A 137 17.22 -5.23 -12.04
C PHE A 137 16.13 -4.77 -11.06
N GLY A 138 15.96 -3.46 -10.87
CA GLY A 138 14.93 -2.90 -10.00
C GLY A 138 13.51 -3.16 -10.53
N LEU A 139 13.31 -3.10 -11.84
CA LEU A 139 12.06 -3.50 -12.50
C LEU A 139 11.76 -4.99 -12.30
N GLY A 140 12.78 -5.85 -12.39
CA GLY A 140 12.63 -7.27 -12.10
C GLY A 140 12.18 -7.53 -10.66
N ARG A 141 12.75 -6.80 -9.69
CA ARG A 141 12.29 -6.86 -8.30
C ARG A 141 10.83 -6.42 -8.17
N GLN A 142 10.47 -5.27 -8.76
CA GLN A 142 9.09 -4.78 -8.75
C GLN A 142 8.10 -5.75 -9.40
N TYR A 143 8.51 -6.50 -10.44
CA TYR A 143 7.66 -7.53 -11.04
C TYR A 143 7.27 -8.60 -10.02
N ALA A 144 8.24 -9.17 -9.30
CA ALA A 144 7.98 -10.17 -8.26
C ALA A 144 7.13 -9.59 -7.14
N TYR A 145 7.44 -8.38 -6.68
CA TYR A 145 6.66 -7.66 -5.67
C TYR A 145 5.19 -7.48 -6.09
N HIS A 146 4.95 -7.05 -7.33
CA HIS A 146 3.62 -6.88 -7.89
C HIS A 146 2.88 -8.20 -8.12
N GLU A 147 3.61 -9.26 -8.46
CA GLU A 147 3.06 -10.60 -8.63
C GLU A 147 2.47 -11.09 -7.30
N VAL A 148 3.16 -10.92 -6.16
CA VAL A 148 2.55 -11.25 -4.86
C VAL A 148 1.29 -10.42 -4.57
N LEU A 149 1.32 -9.14 -4.92
CA LEU A 149 0.22 -8.21 -4.64
C LEU A 149 -0.90 -8.22 -5.68
N SER A 150 -0.80 -9.03 -6.75
CA SER A 150 -1.75 -9.00 -7.88
C SER A 150 -1.99 -7.55 -8.37
N LEU A 151 -0.90 -6.80 -8.59
CA LEU A 151 -0.94 -5.36 -8.87
C LEU A 151 -0.85 -5.06 -10.37
N TYR A 152 -1.99 -5.12 -11.06
CA TYR A 152 -2.10 -4.96 -12.52
C TYR A 152 -2.05 -3.52 -13.04
N ASP A 153 -2.25 -2.51 -12.20
CA ASP A 153 -2.22 -1.09 -12.62
C ASP A 153 -0.78 -0.56 -12.68
N VAL A 154 -0.08 -0.94 -13.73
CA VAL A 154 1.31 -0.59 -13.94
C VAL A 154 1.36 0.62 -14.88
N ASP A 155 1.87 1.74 -14.36
CA ASP A 155 2.18 2.95 -15.11
C ASP A 155 3.46 3.54 -14.52
N TRP A 156 4.34 4.11 -15.35
CA TRP A 156 5.58 4.76 -14.94
C TRP A 156 5.39 5.81 -13.83
N ARG A 157 4.23 6.49 -13.82
CA ARG A 157 3.88 7.48 -12.80
C ARG A 157 3.70 6.89 -11.39
N HIS A 158 3.49 5.58 -11.28
CA HIS A 158 3.35 4.88 -10.00
C HIS A 158 4.69 4.51 -9.38
N PHE A 159 5.82 4.88 -10.02
CA PHE A 159 7.16 4.56 -9.56
C PHE A 159 8.04 5.79 -9.34
N ILE A 160 8.82 5.74 -8.26
CA ILE A 160 9.86 6.71 -7.92
C ILE A 160 11.20 5.99 -7.83
N ILE A 161 12.24 6.58 -8.39
CA ILE A 161 13.63 6.13 -8.24
C ILE A 161 14.23 6.84 -7.03
N GLN A 162 14.42 6.10 -5.95
CA GLN A 162 15.04 6.55 -4.72
C GLN A 162 16.38 5.85 -4.55
N GLN A 163 17.49 6.59 -4.61
CA GLN A 163 18.85 6.04 -4.41
C GLN A 163 19.16 4.82 -5.30
N GLY A 164 18.62 4.79 -6.52
CA GLY A 164 18.81 3.69 -7.48
C GLY A 164 17.82 2.53 -7.33
N ILE A 165 16.94 2.57 -6.33
CA ILE A 165 15.86 1.60 -6.11
C ILE A 165 14.59 2.13 -6.79
N VAL A 166 13.90 1.26 -7.52
CA VAL A 166 12.56 1.56 -8.05
C VAL A 166 11.56 1.26 -6.95
N VAL A 167 10.79 2.28 -6.54
CA VAL A 167 9.84 2.23 -5.42
C VAL A 167 8.42 2.45 -5.95
N ARG A 168 7.48 1.58 -5.55
CA ARG A 168 6.06 1.68 -5.87
C ARG A 168 5.35 2.61 -4.87
N ILE A 169 4.59 3.58 -5.38
CA ILE A 169 3.91 4.60 -4.56
C ILE A 169 2.37 4.58 -4.65
N ASP A 170 1.78 3.71 -5.47
CA ASP A 170 0.32 3.61 -5.64
C ASP A 170 -0.16 2.16 -5.58
N PHE A 171 -1.06 1.84 -4.66
CA PHE A 171 -1.52 0.47 -4.40
C PHE A 171 -3.01 0.29 -4.71
N GLY A 172 -3.64 1.26 -5.39
CA GLY A 172 -5.09 1.34 -5.59
C GLY A 172 -5.76 0.15 -6.29
N ARG A 173 -4.98 -0.77 -6.88
CA ARG A 173 -5.47 -1.99 -7.56
C ARG A 173 -4.85 -3.28 -7.03
N SER A 174 -4.29 -3.27 -5.83
CA SER A 174 -3.78 -4.49 -5.20
C SER A 174 -4.92 -5.51 -5.12
N PHE A 175 -4.62 -6.80 -5.36
CA PHE A 175 -5.58 -7.90 -5.27
C PHE A 175 -6.88 -7.70 -6.06
N SER A 176 -6.83 -6.92 -7.14
CA SER A 176 -8.00 -6.64 -7.97
C SER A 176 -8.35 -7.80 -8.90
N ASN A 177 -7.42 -8.72 -9.14
CA ASN A 177 -7.55 -9.82 -10.08
C ASN A 177 -6.78 -11.06 -9.57
N LEU A 178 -7.48 -11.90 -8.82
CA LEU A 178 -6.94 -13.11 -8.18
C LEU A 178 -7.24 -14.38 -8.98
N ASP A 179 -8.05 -14.29 -10.04
CA ASP A 179 -8.49 -15.42 -10.86
C ASP A 179 -7.53 -15.78 -12.00
N MET A 180 -6.53 -14.93 -12.27
CA MET A 180 -5.52 -15.20 -13.28
C MET A 180 -4.08 -14.93 -12.79
N PRO A 181 -3.07 -15.59 -13.39
CA PRO A 181 -1.67 -15.30 -13.09
C PRO A 181 -1.30 -13.86 -13.44
N TYR A 182 -0.44 -13.24 -12.62
CA TYR A 182 0.07 -11.90 -12.89
C TYR A 182 0.71 -11.84 -14.27
N GLN A 183 0.16 -11.00 -15.15
CA GLN A 183 0.70 -10.87 -16.49
C GLN A 183 1.91 -9.94 -16.50
N GLY A 184 2.05 -9.03 -15.54
CA GLY A 184 3.22 -8.16 -15.47
C GLY A 184 2.98 -6.74 -15.93
N PHE A 185 4.05 -6.15 -16.44
CA PHE A 185 4.17 -4.78 -16.93
C PHE A 185 3.58 -4.55 -18.33
N TRP A 186 2.45 -5.20 -18.65
CA TRP A 186 1.91 -5.22 -20.02
C TRP A 186 1.59 -3.83 -20.55
N ASP A 187 1.03 -2.98 -19.69
CA ASP A 187 0.58 -1.63 -20.05
C ASP A 187 1.71 -0.59 -20.13
N ILE A 188 2.88 -0.85 -19.53
CA ILE A 188 4.07 0.01 -19.66
C ILE A 188 5.01 -0.41 -20.78
N GLY A 189 4.56 -1.32 -21.64
CA GLY A 189 5.30 -1.76 -22.82
C GLY A 189 5.97 -3.11 -22.59
N TYR A 190 5.17 -4.19 -22.66
CA TYR A 190 5.66 -5.55 -22.88
C TYR A 190 6.42 -5.63 -24.20
N ASP A 191 7.64 -5.11 -24.23
CA ASP A 191 8.62 -5.64 -25.15
C ASP A 191 8.95 -7.02 -24.60
N LYS A 192 8.70 -8.09 -25.37
CA LYS A 192 9.13 -9.46 -25.05
C LYS A 192 10.62 -9.53 -24.67
N LYS A 193 11.38 -8.46 -24.95
CA LYS A 193 12.75 -8.23 -24.52
C LYS A 193 12.94 -8.10 -23.00
N LEU A 194 11.96 -7.66 -22.19
CA LEU A 194 12.14 -7.56 -20.73
C LEU A 194 12.30 -8.92 -20.08
N SER A 195 11.42 -9.88 -20.39
CA SER A 195 11.54 -11.26 -19.90
C SER A 195 12.74 -12.00 -20.50
N GLN A 196 13.33 -11.48 -21.57
CA GLN A 196 14.61 -11.97 -22.12
C GLN A 196 15.82 -11.26 -21.49
N ASN A 197 15.63 -10.20 -20.71
CA ASN A 197 16.72 -9.44 -20.10
C ASN A 197 17.27 -10.18 -18.87
N ALA A 198 18.57 -10.49 -18.91
CA ALA A 198 19.23 -11.22 -17.82
C ALA A 198 19.22 -10.47 -16.48
N GLU A 199 19.38 -9.14 -16.49
CA GLU A 199 19.35 -8.31 -15.27
C GLU A 199 17.94 -8.24 -14.68
N PHE A 200 16.91 -8.15 -15.52
CA PHE A 200 15.52 -8.23 -15.08
C PHE A 200 15.23 -9.57 -14.40
N ASN A 201 15.56 -10.68 -15.06
CA ASN A 201 15.36 -12.02 -14.50
C ASN A 201 16.19 -12.26 -13.23
N ARG A 202 17.38 -11.64 -13.11
CA ARG A 202 18.16 -11.63 -11.87
C ARG A 202 17.43 -10.88 -10.76
N GLY A 203 16.79 -9.75 -11.06
CA GLY A 203 15.96 -8.99 -10.13
C GLY A 203 14.74 -9.77 -9.65
N VAL A 204 14.02 -10.43 -10.57
CA VAL A 204 12.87 -11.29 -10.22
C VAL A 204 13.29 -12.37 -9.23
N ARG A 205 14.33 -13.15 -9.54
CA ARG A 205 14.80 -14.23 -8.64
C ARG A 205 15.24 -13.71 -7.28
N PHE A 206 16.05 -12.65 -7.27
CA PHE A 206 16.52 -12.03 -6.03
C PHE A 206 15.36 -11.63 -5.12
N GLU A 207 14.31 -11.04 -5.70
CA GLU A 207 13.17 -10.58 -4.93
C GLU A 207 12.29 -11.74 -4.46
N MET A 208 12.05 -12.75 -5.31
CA MET A 208 11.30 -13.94 -4.91
C MET A 208 11.98 -14.68 -3.75
N ASP A 209 13.31 -14.78 -3.76
CA ASP A 209 14.08 -15.37 -2.65
C ASP A 209 13.88 -14.56 -1.35
N ARG A 210 13.95 -13.21 -1.42
CA ARG A 210 13.70 -12.33 -0.27
C ARG A 210 12.28 -12.42 0.26
N ILE A 211 11.30 -12.45 -0.63
CA ILE A 211 9.88 -12.61 -0.28
C ILE A 211 9.68 -13.94 0.45
N ALA A 212 10.21 -15.04 -0.09
CA ALA A 212 10.11 -16.36 0.54
C ALA A 212 10.73 -16.36 1.96
N GLU A 213 11.91 -15.75 2.12
CA GLU A 213 12.53 -15.61 3.44
C GLU A 213 11.70 -14.76 4.41
N ASN A 214 11.19 -13.61 3.96
CA ASN A 214 10.41 -12.70 4.80
C ASN A 214 9.09 -13.31 5.23
N ILE A 215 8.40 -14.00 4.32
CA ILE A 215 7.16 -14.71 4.62
C ILE A 215 7.44 -15.87 5.58
N ALA A 216 8.50 -16.65 5.38
CA ALA A 216 8.87 -17.73 6.30
C ALA A 216 9.16 -17.20 7.71
N LYS A 217 9.90 -16.08 7.83
CA LYS A 217 10.21 -15.42 9.11
C LYS A 217 8.95 -14.87 9.80
N ASN A 218 8.00 -14.35 9.05
CA ASN A 218 6.80 -13.68 9.56
C ASN A 218 5.52 -14.53 9.44
N ARG A 219 5.64 -15.83 9.16
CA ARG A 219 4.49 -16.72 8.84
C ARG A 219 3.38 -16.68 9.89
N HIS A 220 3.74 -16.63 11.18
CA HIS A 220 2.77 -16.61 12.26
C HIS A 220 2.02 -15.29 12.33
N HIS A 221 2.71 -14.18 12.04
CA HIS A 221 2.09 -12.86 11.97
C HIS A 221 1.18 -12.76 10.76
N LEU A 222 1.58 -13.32 9.61
CA LEU A 222 0.75 -13.35 8.41
C LEU A 222 -0.51 -14.21 8.62
N SER A 223 -0.38 -15.40 9.21
CA SER A 223 -1.53 -16.24 9.57
C SER A 223 -2.47 -15.50 10.52
N PHE A 224 -1.94 -14.86 11.56
CA PHE A 224 -2.73 -14.07 12.50
C PHE A 224 -3.48 -12.92 11.81
N LEU A 225 -2.83 -12.22 10.88
CA LEU A 225 -3.46 -11.17 10.06
C LEU A 225 -4.63 -11.74 9.27
N LEU A 226 -4.44 -12.85 8.55
CA LEU A 226 -5.49 -13.48 7.75
C LEU A 226 -6.66 -13.96 8.63
N ASP A 227 -6.37 -14.56 9.79
CA ASP A 227 -7.39 -15.00 10.75
C ASP A 227 -8.20 -13.81 11.30
N LYS A 228 -7.51 -12.72 11.64
CA LYS A 228 -8.15 -11.46 12.05
C LYS A 228 -9.04 -10.92 10.94
N MET A 229 -8.59 -10.95 9.70
CA MET A 229 -9.42 -10.54 8.55
C MET A 229 -10.64 -11.44 8.38
N ARG A 230 -10.53 -12.78 8.51
CA ARG A 230 -11.69 -13.69 8.47
C ARG A 230 -12.75 -13.37 9.52
N SER A 231 -12.33 -12.85 10.67
CA SER A 231 -13.24 -12.45 11.75
C SER A 231 -13.98 -11.14 11.51
N LEU A 232 -13.63 -10.38 10.47
CA LEU A 232 -14.33 -9.15 10.08
C LEU A 232 -15.74 -9.50 9.59
N GLU A 233 -16.77 -9.15 10.35
CA GLU A 233 -18.16 -9.44 9.98
C GLU A 233 -18.59 -8.67 8.71
N SER A 234 -18.85 -9.39 7.63
CA SER A 234 -19.49 -8.85 6.42
C SER A 234 -20.85 -8.25 6.77
N GLY A 235 -21.06 -6.96 6.49
CA GLY A 235 -22.37 -6.30 6.65
C GLY A 235 -22.54 -5.40 7.88
N LYS A 236 -21.65 -5.45 8.88
CA LYS A 236 -21.57 -4.41 9.94
C LYS A 236 -20.63 -3.25 9.56
N ASN A 237 -19.63 -3.55 8.74
CA ASN A 237 -18.67 -2.59 8.23
C ASN A 237 -19.10 -2.16 6.81
N PHE A 238 -19.74 -0.98 6.69
CA PHE A 238 -20.28 -0.39 5.44
C PHE A 238 -19.24 -0.12 4.33
N PHE A 239 -18.02 -0.61 4.52
CA PHE A 239 -16.83 -0.22 3.81
C PHE A 239 -16.12 -1.41 3.16
N ILE A 240 -16.44 -2.64 3.59
CA ILE A 240 -16.08 -3.88 2.88
C ILE A 240 -17.38 -4.33 2.22
N ASP A 241 -17.43 -4.27 0.89
CA ASP A 241 -18.62 -4.61 0.11
C ASP A 241 -18.56 -6.03 -0.49
N PHE A 242 -17.51 -6.78 -0.17
CA PHE A 242 -17.29 -8.16 -0.60
C PHE A 242 -17.27 -9.13 0.59
N ASP A 243 -17.45 -10.41 0.30
CA ASP A 243 -17.31 -11.47 1.31
C ASP A 243 -15.83 -11.69 1.61
N MET A 244 -15.43 -11.42 2.86
CA MET A 244 -14.05 -11.52 3.29
C MET A 244 -13.51 -12.94 3.25
N ASN A 245 -14.35 -13.96 3.51
CA ASN A 245 -13.91 -15.35 3.44
C ASN A 245 -13.64 -15.77 2.00
N ILE A 246 -14.54 -15.41 1.07
CA ILE A 246 -14.34 -15.68 -0.36
C ILE A 246 -13.06 -14.99 -0.84
N PHE A 247 -12.88 -13.70 -0.51
CA PHE A 247 -11.68 -12.95 -0.88
C PHE A 247 -10.38 -13.60 -0.36
N LEU A 248 -10.37 -14.05 0.90
CA LEU A 248 -9.18 -14.66 1.51
C LEU A 248 -8.90 -16.06 0.96
N ASP A 249 -9.94 -16.82 0.60
CA ASP A 249 -9.79 -18.11 -0.07
C ASP A 249 -9.21 -17.92 -1.49
N GLU A 250 -9.70 -16.93 -2.24
CA GLU A 250 -9.15 -16.54 -3.54
C GLU A 250 -7.69 -16.06 -3.43
N LEU A 251 -7.38 -15.23 -2.43
CA LEU A 251 -6.02 -14.72 -2.19
C LEU A 251 -5.05 -15.86 -1.87
N THR A 252 -5.47 -16.78 -1.00
CA THR A 252 -4.68 -17.97 -0.65
C THR A 252 -4.48 -18.86 -1.86
N PHE A 253 -5.54 -19.10 -2.64
CA PHE A 253 -5.46 -19.87 -3.88
C PHE A 253 -4.46 -19.24 -4.85
N TYR A 254 -4.55 -17.92 -5.05
CA TYR A 254 -3.66 -17.16 -5.90
C TYR A 254 -2.20 -17.31 -5.48
N TRP A 255 -1.87 -17.10 -4.21
CA TRP A 255 -0.49 -17.25 -3.73
C TRP A 255 0.05 -18.66 -3.89
N ASN A 256 -0.75 -19.69 -3.62
CA ASN A 256 -0.32 -21.08 -3.72
C ASN A 256 -0.15 -21.53 -5.19
N HIS A 257 -0.99 -21.08 -6.12
CA HIS A 257 -1.02 -21.60 -7.49
C HIS A 257 -0.36 -20.70 -8.52
N HIS A 258 -0.37 -19.39 -8.31
CA HIS A 258 0.15 -18.43 -9.28
C HIS A 258 1.50 -17.84 -8.89
N VAL A 259 1.77 -17.71 -7.58
CA VAL A 259 3.03 -17.14 -7.07
C VAL A 259 3.95 -18.22 -6.48
N SER A 260 3.38 -19.38 -6.10
CA SER A 260 4.07 -20.48 -5.41
C SER A 260 4.71 -20.08 -4.07
N ILE A 261 4.03 -19.20 -3.33
CA ILE A 261 4.40 -18.89 -1.95
C ILE A 261 3.61 -19.84 -1.04
N PRO A 262 4.25 -20.73 -0.27
CA PRO A 262 3.56 -21.56 0.70
C PRO A 262 3.17 -20.68 1.90
N VAL A 263 1.99 -20.07 1.83
CA VAL A 263 1.50 -19.17 2.89
C VAL A 263 0.82 -19.96 4.01
N LEU A 264 0.22 -21.11 3.69
CA LEU A 264 -0.56 -21.93 4.61
C LEU A 264 -0.34 -23.42 4.31
N GLU A 265 0.68 -24.02 4.93
CA GLU A 265 0.60 -25.44 5.25
C GLU A 265 -0.09 -25.54 6.61
N ALA A 266 -1.32 -26.08 6.61
CA ALA A 266 -2.06 -26.43 7.81
C ALA A 266 -1.42 -27.64 8.51
#